data_AF-A0A7V2MIF0-F1
#
_entry.id   AF-A0A7V2MIF0-F1
#
_cell.length_a   1.000
_cell.length_b   1.000
_cell.length_c   1.000
_cell.angle_alpha   90.00
_cell.angle_beta   90.00
_cell.angle_gamma   90.00
#
_symmetry.space_group_name_H-M   'P 1'
#
loop_
_entity.id
_entity.type
_entity.pdbx_description
1 polymer ?
#
loop_
_entity_poly.entity_id
_entity_poly.type
_entity_poly.pdbx_seq_one_letter_code
_entity_poly.pdbx_strand_id
1 'polypeptide(L)'
;MALLTPVHAPADGAIVTEFARFLEAGSRLGVLVREGQIQPGERLADTVERALSADLVVVFLSPEAVSRRASGAEWEAMLGSGVSATGGQVASVLVSACTPPALLKRNLLETGDDPLAAFRQIKRWAIARIYAQDRAHPSATPRRWNRRLEELRRGLADAPGRVHLAAAEAHLVDAFVDACEGDFEKTIRLDCAGRYRENIIGELCAAAGLATPGPIEADERAAEGALSEARILLVCENFSEAGWLPPLGRLCSLLTTEPVVAWEARPGDVLDRLRRWNTSERGGLNLAPAAHGLFESCRLNDWPAAREAGRLAYLILKRAERWAEAALWLERLERAALDHGDRDAAFESAGERAWIAERWGAVSAPGRPPDPEPEQLRLSF
;
A
#
# COMPACT_ATOMS: atom_id res chain seq x y z
N MET A 1 13.75 4.36 -11.77
CA MET A 1 12.93 3.72 -12.83
C MET A 1 13.77 2.57 -13.35
N ALA A 2 13.25 1.34 -13.35
CA ALA A 2 13.99 0.18 -13.82
C ALA A 2 13.71 -0.05 -15.31
N LEU A 3 14.70 -0.53 -16.05
CA LEU A 3 14.65 -0.76 -17.48
C LEU A 3 14.53 -2.26 -17.78
N LEU A 4 13.57 -2.60 -18.62
CA LEU A 4 13.39 -3.97 -19.11
C LEU A 4 13.54 -4.00 -20.63
N THR A 5 14.41 -4.87 -21.11
CA THR A 5 14.63 -5.06 -22.55
C THR A 5 14.02 -6.38 -23.01
N PRO A 6 12.92 -6.35 -23.79
CA PRO A 6 12.38 -7.56 -24.38
C PRO A 6 13.19 -7.91 -25.64
N VAL A 7 13.88 -9.03 -25.65
CA VAL A 7 14.62 -9.52 -26.81
C VAL A 7 13.68 -10.31 -27.71
N HIS A 8 13.54 -9.92 -28.97
CA HIS A 8 12.52 -10.50 -29.85
C HIS A 8 12.88 -10.46 -31.34
N ALA A 9 12.30 -11.36 -32.14
CA ALA A 9 12.39 -11.27 -33.59
C ALA A 9 11.48 -10.16 -34.13
N PRO A 10 11.78 -9.56 -35.31
CA PRO A 10 10.92 -8.56 -35.93
C PRO A 10 9.45 -9.01 -36.10
N ALA A 11 9.22 -10.30 -36.37
CA ALA A 11 7.89 -10.88 -36.51
C ALA A 11 7.04 -10.84 -35.22
N ASP A 12 7.69 -10.86 -34.06
CA ASP A 12 7.05 -10.83 -32.75
C ASP A 12 6.76 -9.39 -32.25
N GLY A 13 7.06 -8.36 -33.05
CA GLY A 13 7.00 -6.97 -32.61
C GLY A 13 5.62 -6.53 -32.10
N ALA A 14 4.54 -7.09 -32.64
CA ALA A 14 3.17 -6.77 -32.24
C ALA A 14 2.89 -7.20 -30.79
N ILE A 15 3.15 -8.46 -30.45
CA ILE A 15 2.93 -9.01 -29.10
C ILE A 15 3.88 -8.36 -28.08
N VAL A 16 5.11 -8.03 -28.47
CA VAL A 16 6.08 -7.34 -27.59
C VAL A 16 5.66 -5.91 -27.31
N THR A 17 5.04 -5.22 -28.28
CA THR A 17 4.49 -3.87 -28.07
C THR A 17 3.31 -3.91 -27.11
N GLU A 18 2.44 -4.92 -27.21
CA GLU A 18 1.34 -5.13 -26.27
C GLU A 18 1.85 -5.42 -24.86
N PHE A 19 2.83 -6.32 -24.75
CA PHE A 19 3.54 -6.62 -23.50
C PHE A 19 4.16 -5.37 -22.86
N ALA A 20 4.83 -4.54 -23.66
CA ALA A 20 5.45 -3.29 -23.19
C ALA A 20 4.39 -2.37 -22.57
N ARG A 21 3.28 -2.13 -23.29
CA ARG A 21 2.16 -1.33 -22.77
C ARG A 21 1.58 -1.91 -21.48
N PHE A 22 1.44 -3.24 -21.40
CA PHE A 22 0.92 -3.91 -20.22
C PHE A 22 1.84 -3.75 -19.00
N LEU A 23 3.15 -3.87 -19.17
CA LEU A 23 4.10 -3.68 -18.09
C LEU A 23 4.16 -2.22 -17.63
N GLU A 24 4.22 -1.29 -18.58
CA GLU A 24 4.28 0.15 -18.28
C GLU A 24 2.98 0.64 -17.63
N ALA A 25 1.85 -0.03 -17.88
CA ALA A 25 0.60 0.22 -17.20
C ALA A 25 0.72 -0.10 -15.70
N GLY A 26 0.90 0.93 -14.88
CA GLY A 26 0.92 0.80 -13.42
C GLY A 26 2.19 0.18 -12.86
N SER A 27 3.33 0.34 -13.52
CA SER A 27 4.62 0.04 -12.91
C SER A 27 5.65 1.13 -13.21
N ARG A 28 6.81 1.03 -12.56
CA ARG A 28 7.97 1.90 -12.77
C ARG A 28 8.98 1.30 -13.75
N LEU A 29 8.51 0.40 -14.59
CA LEU A 29 9.27 -0.19 -15.67
C LEU A 29 9.23 0.74 -16.88
N GLY A 30 10.38 1.01 -17.47
CA GLY A 30 10.48 1.48 -18.85
C GLY A 30 10.85 0.30 -19.74
N VAL A 31 10.14 0.10 -20.85
CA VAL A 31 10.36 -1.07 -21.72
C VAL A 31 11.05 -0.65 -23.03
N LEU A 32 12.26 -1.17 -23.25
CA LEU A 32 13.13 -0.79 -24.36
C LEU A 32 12.93 -1.70 -25.59
N VAL A 33 11.73 -1.68 -26.17
CA VAL A 33 11.32 -2.59 -27.27
C VAL A 33 12.32 -2.57 -28.44
N ARG A 34 12.67 -1.39 -28.94
CA ARG A 34 13.55 -1.25 -30.13
C ARG A 34 14.96 -1.75 -29.87
N GLU A 35 15.44 -1.62 -28.65
CA GLU A 35 16.81 -2.02 -28.29
C GLU A 35 16.94 -3.54 -28.23
N GLY A 36 15.88 -4.27 -27.89
CA GLY A 36 15.87 -5.73 -27.88
C GLY A 36 15.52 -6.40 -29.22
N GLN A 37 15.21 -5.64 -30.27
CA GLN A 37 14.89 -6.23 -31.57
C GLN A 37 16.14 -6.83 -32.24
N ILE A 38 16.06 -8.12 -32.58
CA ILE A 38 17.11 -8.84 -33.32
C ILE A 38 17.24 -8.25 -34.72
N GLN A 39 18.43 -7.76 -35.06
CA GLN A 39 18.69 -7.16 -36.37
C GLN A 39 18.93 -8.22 -37.46
N PRO A 40 18.73 -7.88 -38.75
CA PRO A 40 19.07 -8.78 -39.84
C PRO A 40 20.53 -9.22 -39.76
N GLY A 41 20.74 -10.53 -39.64
CA GLY A 41 22.08 -11.12 -39.55
C GLY A 41 22.56 -11.43 -38.13
N GLU A 42 21.95 -10.83 -37.11
CA GLU A 42 22.28 -11.01 -35.70
C GLU A 42 21.74 -12.35 -35.17
N ARG A 43 22.42 -12.95 -34.19
CA ARG A 43 21.92 -14.14 -33.48
C ARG A 43 21.22 -13.69 -32.20
N LEU A 44 20.29 -14.50 -31.72
CA LEU A 44 19.61 -14.27 -30.45
C LEU A 44 20.59 -14.01 -29.28
N ALA A 45 21.68 -14.78 -29.22
CA ALA A 45 22.68 -14.63 -28.16
C ALA A 45 23.36 -13.25 -28.18
N ASP A 46 23.71 -12.74 -29.37
CA ASP A 46 24.38 -11.44 -29.52
C ASP A 46 23.45 -10.29 -29.03
N THR A 47 22.14 -10.41 -29.34
CA THR A 47 21.14 -9.45 -28.87
C THR A 47 20.89 -9.54 -27.36
N VAL A 48 20.86 -10.76 -26.79
CA VAL A 48 20.75 -10.95 -25.34
C VAL A 48 21.95 -10.35 -24.62
N GLU A 49 23.18 -10.57 -25.11
CA GLU A 49 24.40 -10.03 -24.52
C GLU A 49 24.33 -8.50 -24.42
N ARG A 50 23.91 -7.85 -25.51
CA ARG A 50 23.69 -6.39 -25.54
C ARG A 50 22.59 -5.96 -24.56
N ALA A 51 21.50 -6.72 -24.48
CA ALA A 51 20.36 -6.43 -23.60
C ALA A 51 20.68 -6.57 -22.10
N LEU A 52 21.72 -7.33 -21.72
CA LEU A 52 22.17 -7.48 -20.32
C LEU A 52 22.66 -6.17 -19.68
N SER A 53 22.79 -5.10 -20.45
CA SER A 53 23.02 -3.74 -19.92
C SER A 53 21.78 -3.11 -19.25
N ALA A 54 20.58 -3.64 -19.47
CA ALA A 54 19.35 -3.21 -18.79
C ALA A 54 19.16 -3.90 -17.43
N ASP A 55 18.29 -3.40 -16.56
CA ASP A 55 18.05 -4.02 -15.24
C ASP A 55 17.42 -5.42 -15.34
N LEU A 56 16.61 -5.66 -16.38
CA LEU A 56 15.93 -6.93 -16.64
C LEU A 56 15.88 -7.24 -18.14
N VAL A 57 15.94 -8.52 -18.50
CA VAL A 57 15.84 -9.00 -19.88
C VAL A 57 14.75 -10.06 -19.98
N VAL A 58 13.89 -9.95 -20.98
CA VAL A 58 12.85 -10.94 -21.28
C VAL A 58 13.03 -11.44 -22.69
N VAL A 59 13.29 -12.73 -22.86
CA VAL A 59 13.53 -13.32 -24.17
C VAL A 59 12.23 -13.91 -24.73
N PHE A 60 11.74 -13.35 -25.83
CA PHE A 60 10.59 -13.84 -26.58
C PHE A 60 11.05 -14.92 -27.57
N LEU A 61 10.54 -16.14 -27.39
CA LEU A 61 10.96 -17.33 -28.11
C LEU A 61 9.93 -17.69 -29.19
N SER A 62 10.38 -17.59 -30.44
CA SER A 62 9.67 -17.98 -31.67
C SER A 62 10.63 -18.71 -32.60
N PRO A 63 10.14 -19.48 -33.60
CA PRO A 63 10.98 -20.10 -34.63
C PRO A 63 11.97 -19.11 -35.29
N GLU A 64 11.53 -17.89 -35.53
CA GLU A 64 12.28 -16.81 -36.12
C GLU A 64 13.41 -16.34 -35.19
N ALA A 65 13.11 -16.16 -33.90
CA ALA A 65 14.09 -15.76 -32.90
C ALA A 65 15.19 -16.82 -32.69
N VAL A 66 14.84 -18.11 -32.72
CA VAL A 66 15.79 -19.21 -32.45
C VAL A 66 16.48 -19.78 -33.71
N SER A 67 16.23 -19.19 -34.87
CA SER A 67 16.67 -19.68 -36.19
C SER A 67 18.18 -19.84 -36.32
N ARG A 68 18.96 -18.97 -35.67
CA ARG A 68 20.44 -19.04 -35.61
C ARG A 68 20.91 -19.33 -34.19
N ARG A 69 21.16 -20.62 -33.91
CA ARG A 69 21.50 -21.08 -32.56
C ARG A 69 22.97 -20.79 -32.22
N ALA A 70 23.17 -20.17 -31.07
CA ALA A 70 24.46 -20.22 -30.37
C ALA A 70 24.64 -21.58 -29.68
N SER A 71 25.89 -21.98 -29.48
CA SER A 71 26.29 -23.16 -28.74
C SER A 71 25.98 -23.01 -27.24
N GLY A 72 25.88 -24.14 -26.53
CA GLY A 72 25.67 -24.13 -25.08
C GLY A 72 26.77 -23.36 -24.32
N ALA A 73 28.03 -23.50 -24.76
CA ALA A 73 29.17 -22.81 -24.15
C ALA A 73 29.07 -21.27 -24.28
N GLU A 74 28.55 -20.75 -25.39
CA GLU A 74 28.32 -19.31 -25.56
C GLU A 74 27.25 -18.80 -24.58
N TRP A 75 26.17 -19.54 -24.39
CA TRP A 75 25.14 -19.19 -23.40
C TRP A 75 25.64 -19.26 -21.96
N GLU A 76 26.46 -20.27 -21.62
CA GLU A 76 27.07 -20.40 -20.29
C GLU A 76 28.07 -19.28 -20.01
N ALA A 77 28.88 -18.89 -21.01
CA ALA A 77 29.82 -17.78 -20.89
C ALA A 77 29.10 -16.44 -20.67
N MET A 78 27.98 -16.21 -21.36
CA MET A 78 27.21 -14.97 -21.28
C MET A 78 26.37 -14.86 -19.99
N LEU A 79 25.67 -15.93 -19.61
CA LEU A 79 24.77 -15.91 -18.44
C LEU A 79 25.50 -16.32 -17.13
N GLY A 80 26.74 -16.79 -17.24
CA GLY A 80 27.57 -17.29 -16.15
C GLY A 80 27.03 -18.57 -15.50
N SER A 81 27.76 -19.08 -14.49
CA SER A 81 27.28 -20.09 -13.54
C SER A 81 26.22 -19.52 -12.57
N GLY A 82 25.95 -18.21 -12.63
CA GLY A 82 25.03 -17.45 -11.79
C GLY A 82 23.55 -17.61 -12.13
N VAL A 83 23.19 -18.40 -13.15
CA VAL A 83 21.81 -18.91 -13.33
C VAL A 83 21.54 -20.00 -12.29
N SER A 84 21.67 -19.64 -11.01
CA SER A 84 21.18 -20.43 -9.87
C SER A 84 19.67 -20.62 -10.02
N ALA A 85 19.16 -21.72 -9.45
CA ALA A 85 17.74 -22.07 -9.36
C ALA A 85 16.83 -21.00 -8.72
N THR A 86 17.38 -19.84 -8.36
CA THR A 86 16.72 -18.66 -7.79
C THR A 86 16.82 -17.43 -8.70
N GLY A 87 16.46 -17.58 -9.98
CA GLY A 87 16.12 -16.52 -10.94
C GLY A 87 17.21 -15.49 -11.27
N GLY A 88 17.61 -15.41 -12.54
CA GLY A 88 18.54 -14.38 -13.03
C GLY A 88 17.83 -13.09 -13.43
N GLN A 89 18.62 -12.15 -13.96
CA GLN A 89 18.21 -10.95 -14.70
C GLN A 89 17.39 -11.28 -15.97
N VAL A 90 17.38 -12.55 -16.38
CA VAL A 90 16.80 -13.04 -17.64
C VAL A 90 15.61 -13.97 -17.37
N ALA A 91 14.46 -13.64 -17.95
CA ALA A 91 13.29 -14.51 -18.09
C ALA A 91 13.05 -14.89 -19.55
N SER A 92 12.27 -15.94 -19.81
CA SER A 92 11.94 -16.38 -21.17
C SER A 92 10.44 -16.63 -21.34
N VAL A 93 9.91 -16.33 -22.53
CA VAL A 93 8.48 -16.40 -22.87
C VAL A 93 8.32 -17.11 -24.19
N LEU A 94 7.44 -18.12 -24.27
CA LEU A 94 7.26 -18.93 -25.48
C LEU A 94 6.14 -18.41 -26.39
N VAL A 95 6.44 -17.49 -27.31
CA VAL A 95 5.42 -16.88 -28.20
C VAL A 95 4.84 -17.89 -29.20
N SER A 96 5.66 -18.80 -29.69
CA SER A 96 5.27 -19.80 -30.68
C SER A 96 6.07 -21.08 -30.49
N ALA A 97 5.45 -22.21 -30.83
CA ALA A 97 6.05 -23.53 -30.66
C ALA A 97 7.43 -23.60 -31.36
N CYS A 98 8.49 -23.70 -30.56
CA CYS A 98 9.86 -23.79 -31.04
C CYS A 98 10.70 -24.65 -30.08
N THR A 99 11.96 -24.93 -30.43
CA THR A 99 12.90 -25.63 -29.54
C THR A 99 13.90 -24.62 -28.97
N PRO A 100 13.67 -24.08 -27.76
CA PRO A 100 14.54 -23.09 -27.16
C PRO A 100 15.84 -23.72 -26.62
N PRO A 101 16.94 -22.94 -26.53
CA PRO A 101 18.17 -23.34 -25.85
C PRO A 101 17.90 -23.84 -24.42
N ALA A 102 18.61 -24.89 -23.99
CA ALA A 102 18.37 -25.57 -22.71
C ALA A 102 18.46 -24.65 -21.48
N LEU A 103 19.32 -23.63 -21.52
CA LEU A 103 19.48 -22.66 -20.43
C LEU A 103 18.28 -21.71 -20.29
N LEU A 104 17.65 -21.34 -21.42
CA LEU A 104 16.45 -20.49 -21.41
C LEU A 104 15.20 -21.26 -20.94
N LYS A 105 15.24 -22.60 -21.00
CA LYS A 105 14.16 -23.45 -20.45
C LYS A 105 14.05 -23.36 -18.93
N ARG A 106 15.12 -22.99 -18.22
CA ARG A 106 15.14 -22.97 -16.74
C ARG A 106 14.25 -21.88 -16.14
N ASN A 107 14.10 -20.75 -16.85
CA ASN A 107 13.24 -19.62 -16.45
C ASN A 107 12.12 -19.39 -17.48
N LEU A 108 11.66 -20.46 -18.13
CA LEU A 108 10.62 -20.39 -19.15
C LEU A 108 9.26 -20.20 -18.49
N LEU A 109 8.60 -19.11 -18.83
CA LEU A 109 7.21 -18.87 -18.54
C LEU A 109 6.41 -19.31 -19.76
N GLU A 110 5.65 -20.39 -19.60
CA GLU A 110 4.80 -20.91 -20.67
C GLU A 110 3.60 -20.00 -20.87
N THR A 111 3.63 -19.21 -21.93
CA THR A 111 2.46 -18.72 -22.64
C THR A 111 1.78 -19.94 -23.26
N GLY A 112 0.71 -20.44 -22.64
CA GLY A 112 -0.25 -21.28 -23.36
C GLY A 112 -0.99 -20.46 -24.41
N ASP A 113 -2.28 -20.77 -24.63
CA ASP A 113 -3.13 -19.99 -25.55
C ASP A 113 -3.51 -18.59 -25.02
N ASP A 114 -3.01 -18.18 -23.83
CA ASP A 114 -3.31 -16.91 -23.17
C ASP A 114 -2.03 -16.07 -22.94
N PRO A 115 -1.72 -15.11 -23.84
CA PRO A 115 -0.61 -14.17 -23.69
C PRO A 115 -0.65 -13.35 -22.39
N LEU A 116 -1.86 -12.99 -21.92
CA LEU A 116 -2.04 -12.13 -20.75
C LEU A 116 -1.57 -12.83 -19.47
N ALA A 117 -1.78 -14.14 -19.37
CA ALA A 117 -1.30 -14.93 -18.24
C ALA A 117 0.22 -14.85 -18.08
N ALA A 118 0.97 -14.91 -19.18
CA ALA A 118 2.42 -14.76 -19.14
C ALA A 118 2.85 -13.32 -18.86
N PHE A 119 2.18 -12.33 -19.45
CA PHE A 119 2.47 -10.91 -19.16
C PHE A 119 2.35 -10.62 -17.67
N ARG A 120 1.30 -11.14 -17.02
CA ARG A 120 1.11 -11.05 -15.57
C ARG A 120 2.24 -11.73 -14.79
N GLN A 121 2.64 -12.94 -15.19
CA GLN A 121 3.76 -13.66 -14.53
C GLN A 121 5.07 -12.88 -14.63
N ILE A 122 5.38 -12.32 -15.80
CA ILE A 122 6.59 -11.52 -16.02
C ILE A 122 6.53 -10.23 -15.21
N LYS A 123 5.37 -9.56 -15.13
CA LYS A 123 5.19 -8.36 -14.30
C LYS A 123 5.49 -8.64 -12.83
N ARG A 124 4.94 -9.73 -12.29
CA ARG A 124 5.22 -10.18 -10.91
C ARG A 124 6.70 -10.49 -10.71
N TRP A 125 7.32 -11.22 -11.65
CA TRP A 125 8.75 -11.51 -11.62
C TRP A 125 9.58 -10.22 -11.59
N ALA A 126 9.27 -9.25 -12.46
CA ALA A 126 9.98 -7.98 -12.54
C ALA A 126 9.83 -7.16 -11.25
N ILE A 127 8.62 -7.07 -10.69
CA ILE A 127 8.36 -6.38 -9.41
C ILE A 127 9.15 -7.04 -8.28
N ALA A 128 9.05 -8.37 -8.13
CA ALA A 128 9.76 -9.08 -7.07
C ALA A 128 11.28 -8.84 -7.13
N ARG A 129 11.84 -8.71 -8.35
CA ARG A 129 13.25 -8.46 -8.58
C ARG A 129 13.68 -7.04 -8.23
N ILE A 130 12.96 -6.04 -8.74
CA ILE A 130 13.31 -4.63 -8.53
C ILE A 130 13.27 -4.28 -7.05
N TYR A 131 12.33 -4.86 -6.31
CA TYR A 131 12.12 -4.54 -4.91
C TYR A 131 12.75 -5.55 -3.94
N ALA A 132 13.61 -6.45 -4.43
CA ALA A 132 14.28 -7.50 -3.65
C ALA A 132 13.33 -8.25 -2.70
N GLN A 133 12.10 -8.47 -3.15
CA GLN A 133 11.09 -9.15 -2.37
C GLN A 133 11.39 -10.64 -2.46
N ASP A 134 11.84 -11.23 -1.35
CA ASP A 134 12.01 -12.66 -1.17
C ASP A 134 10.63 -13.33 -0.99
N ARG A 135 9.74 -13.05 -1.96
CA ARG A 135 8.41 -13.66 -2.03
C ARG A 135 8.59 -14.98 -2.76
N ALA A 136 8.22 -16.07 -2.10
CA ALA A 136 8.07 -17.37 -2.72
C ALA A 136 7.28 -17.21 -4.03
N HIS A 137 7.65 -17.98 -5.06
CA HIS A 137 6.91 -18.06 -6.32
C HIS A 137 5.39 -18.12 -6.04
N PRO A 138 4.57 -17.42 -6.84
CA PRO A 138 3.17 -17.18 -6.53
C PRO A 138 2.47 -18.46 -6.13
N SER A 139 1.75 -18.40 -5.00
CA SER A 139 0.84 -19.47 -4.62
C SER A 139 -0.15 -19.70 -5.76
N ALA A 140 -0.45 -20.98 -6.02
CA ALA A 140 -1.38 -21.38 -7.08
C ALA A 140 -2.65 -20.52 -7.05
N THR A 141 -3.15 -20.16 -8.24
CA THR A 141 -4.43 -19.46 -8.41
C THR A 141 -5.45 -19.99 -7.40
N PRO A 142 -6.14 -19.12 -6.63
CA PRO A 142 -7.05 -19.56 -5.58
C PRO A 142 -8.00 -20.64 -6.10
N ARG A 143 -8.28 -21.66 -5.29
CA ARG A 143 -9.15 -22.81 -5.66
C ARG A 143 -10.56 -22.40 -6.14
N ARG A 144 -10.96 -21.13 -5.99
CA ARG A 144 -12.22 -20.57 -6.47
C ARG A 144 -12.01 -19.24 -7.20
N TRP A 145 -11.19 -19.23 -8.25
CA TRP A 145 -11.13 -18.11 -9.19
C TRP A 145 -12.48 -17.99 -9.92
N ASN A 146 -13.12 -16.83 -9.85
CA ASN A 146 -14.39 -16.57 -10.51
C ASN A 146 -14.28 -15.34 -11.42
N ARG A 147 -15.32 -15.10 -12.23
CA ARG A 147 -15.36 -13.96 -13.16
C ARG A 147 -15.15 -12.62 -12.45
N ARG A 148 -15.69 -12.45 -11.24
CA ARG A 148 -15.59 -11.20 -10.48
C ARG A 148 -14.17 -10.92 -10.00
N LEU A 149 -13.44 -11.94 -9.54
CA LEU A 149 -12.01 -11.83 -9.20
C LEU A 149 -11.15 -11.51 -10.42
N GLU A 150 -11.49 -12.05 -11.59
CA GLU A 150 -10.81 -11.70 -12.84
C GLU A 150 -11.08 -10.24 -13.26
N GLU A 151 -12.30 -9.75 -13.08
CA GLU A 151 -12.64 -8.33 -13.28
C GLU A 151 -11.86 -7.42 -12.32
N LEU A 152 -11.74 -7.79 -11.04
CA LEU A 152 -10.91 -7.08 -10.07
C LEU A 152 -9.44 -7.07 -10.49
N ARG A 153 -8.91 -8.21 -10.96
CA ARG A 153 -7.51 -8.30 -11.42
C ARG A 153 -7.25 -7.38 -12.60
N ARG A 154 -8.15 -7.33 -13.58
CA ARG A 154 -8.03 -6.42 -14.72
C ARG A 154 -8.11 -4.95 -14.30
N GLY A 155 -9.03 -4.63 -13.39
CA GLY A 155 -9.26 -3.27 -12.93
C GLY A 155 -8.23 -2.73 -11.93
N LEU A 156 -7.53 -3.61 -11.20
CA LEU A 156 -6.66 -3.21 -10.08
C LEU A 156 -5.23 -3.71 -10.19
N ALA A 157 -4.96 -4.91 -10.70
CA ALA A 157 -3.61 -5.49 -10.74
C ALA A 157 -2.92 -5.22 -12.08
N ASP A 158 -3.63 -5.47 -13.18
CA ASP A 158 -3.13 -5.29 -14.55
C ASP A 158 -2.86 -3.81 -14.85
N ALA A 159 -3.74 -2.92 -14.39
CA ALA A 159 -3.58 -1.48 -14.48
C ALA A 159 -4.05 -0.79 -13.19
N PRO A 160 -3.58 0.45 -12.93
CA PRO A 160 -4.07 1.27 -11.84
C PRO A 160 -5.54 1.63 -12.07
N GLY A 161 -6.41 1.23 -11.14
CA GLY A 161 -7.81 1.60 -11.17
C GLY A 161 -8.43 1.71 -9.79
N ARG A 162 -9.73 2.00 -9.78
CA ARG A 162 -10.54 2.12 -8.57
C ARG A 162 -11.75 1.23 -8.70
N VAL A 163 -11.99 0.40 -7.68
CA VAL A 163 -13.19 -0.45 -7.61
C VAL A 163 -13.84 -0.30 -6.25
N HIS A 164 -15.16 -0.17 -6.27
CA HIS A 164 -16.00 -0.20 -5.08
C HIS A 164 -16.77 -1.52 -5.04
N LEU A 165 -16.75 -2.21 -3.90
CA LEU A 165 -17.47 -3.45 -3.66
C LEU A 165 -18.64 -3.22 -2.72
N ALA A 166 -19.79 -3.78 -3.06
CA ALA A 166 -20.94 -3.80 -2.17
C ALA A 166 -20.66 -4.66 -0.93
N ALA A 167 -21.42 -4.45 0.16
CA ALA A 167 -21.23 -5.19 1.41
C ALA A 167 -21.28 -6.73 1.24
N ALA A 168 -22.14 -7.22 0.34
CA ALA A 168 -22.25 -8.65 0.02
C ALA A 168 -20.99 -9.23 -0.66
N GLU A 169 -20.18 -8.38 -1.28
CA GLU A 169 -18.95 -8.73 -2.00
C GLU A 169 -17.69 -8.57 -1.13
N ALA A 170 -17.79 -8.13 0.12
CA ALA A 170 -16.63 -7.87 0.99
C ALA A 170 -15.69 -9.09 1.14
N HIS A 171 -16.24 -10.30 1.10
CA HIS A 171 -15.47 -11.56 1.12
C HIS A 171 -14.49 -11.72 -0.06
N LEU A 172 -14.66 -10.96 -1.15
CA LEU A 172 -13.75 -10.97 -2.29
C LEU A 172 -12.45 -10.21 -2.03
N VAL A 173 -12.40 -9.34 -1.02
CA VAL A 173 -11.19 -8.56 -0.68
C VAL A 173 -10.03 -9.48 -0.35
N ASP A 174 -10.22 -10.39 0.61
CA ASP A 174 -9.17 -11.32 1.03
C ASP A 174 -8.76 -12.24 -0.11
N ALA A 175 -9.73 -12.81 -0.83
CA ALA A 175 -9.45 -13.68 -1.97
C ALA A 175 -8.68 -12.97 -3.10
N PHE A 176 -8.94 -11.68 -3.31
CA PHE A 176 -8.21 -10.86 -4.27
C PHE A 176 -6.80 -10.54 -3.80
N VAL A 177 -6.66 -10.05 -2.55
CA VAL A 177 -5.36 -9.71 -1.96
C VAL A 177 -4.44 -10.93 -1.95
N ASP A 178 -4.90 -12.07 -1.45
CA ASP A 178 -4.12 -13.31 -1.40
C ASP A 178 -3.62 -13.76 -2.78
N ALA A 179 -4.43 -13.56 -3.83
CA ALA A 179 -4.10 -13.99 -5.18
C ALA A 179 -3.20 -13.02 -5.95
N CYS A 180 -3.28 -11.73 -5.63
CA CYS A 180 -2.72 -10.64 -6.40
C CYS A 180 -1.71 -9.78 -5.63
N GLU A 181 -1.38 -10.10 -4.38
CA GLU A 181 -0.42 -9.32 -3.58
C GLU A 181 0.93 -9.14 -4.30
N GLY A 182 1.37 -10.17 -5.02
CA GLY A 182 2.60 -10.14 -5.82
C GLY A 182 2.56 -9.25 -7.06
N ASP A 183 1.39 -8.73 -7.45
CA ASP A 183 1.26 -7.72 -8.51
C ASP A 183 1.53 -6.29 -8.00
N PHE A 184 1.75 -6.14 -6.69
CA PHE A 184 1.98 -4.86 -6.03
C PHE A 184 3.31 -4.87 -5.28
N GLU A 185 3.96 -3.70 -5.26
CA GLU A 185 5.10 -3.44 -4.40
C GLU A 185 4.68 -3.50 -2.93
N LYS A 186 3.47 -3.01 -2.61
CA LYS A 186 2.92 -3.03 -1.26
C LYS A 186 1.40 -3.04 -1.28
N THR A 187 0.81 -3.75 -0.32
CA THR A 187 -0.63 -3.69 -0.04
C THR A 187 -0.83 -3.00 1.30
N ILE A 188 -1.64 -1.95 1.33
CA ILE A 188 -2.02 -1.21 2.54
C ILE A 188 -3.51 -1.44 2.75
N ARG A 189 -3.88 -1.96 3.93
CA ARG A 189 -5.28 -2.18 4.31
C ARG A 189 -5.64 -1.22 5.44
N LEU A 190 -6.73 -0.48 5.26
CA LEU A 190 -7.29 0.46 6.23
C LEU A 190 -8.76 0.08 6.46
N ASP A 191 -9.18 0.06 7.72
CA ASP A 191 -10.60 0.02 8.06
C ASP A 191 -11.07 1.46 8.24
N CYS A 192 -11.97 1.94 7.39
CA CYS A 192 -12.41 3.34 7.37
C CYS A 192 -13.69 3.57 8.19
N ALA A 193 -14.24 2.55 8.85
CA ALA A 193 -15.47 2.67 9.64
C ALA A 193 -15.36 3.77 10.72
N GLY A 194 -16.18 4.82 10.60
CA GLY A 194 -16.25 5.90 11.59
C GLY A 194 -14.95 6.68 11.77
N ARG A 195 -13.99 6.57 10.85
CA ARG A 195 -12.68 7.21 10.97
C ARG A 195 -12.69 8.62 10.41
N TYR A 196 -12.02 9.53 11.11
CA TYR A 196 -11.75 10.87 10.62
C TYR A 196 -10.55 10.87 9.69
N ARG A 197 -10.43 11.95 8.93
CA ARG A 197 -9.33 12.19 7.98
C ARG A 197 -7.95 11.99 8.62
N GLU A 198 -7.75 12.53 9.81
CA GLU A 198 -6.49 12.47 10.55
C GLU A 198 -6.10 11.03 10.88
N ASN A 199 -7.10 10.19 11.17
CA ASN A 199 -6.89 8.78 11.48
C ASN A 199 -6.44 7.99 10.25
N ILE A 200 -7.03 8.32 9.10
CA ILE A 200 -6.67 7.71 7.82
C ILE A 200 -5.25 8.13 7.42
N ILE A 201 -4.91 9.42 7.55
CA ILE A 201 -3.57 9.94 7.25
C ILE A 201 -2.52 9.29 8.13
N GLY A 202 -2.72 9.30 9.45
CA GLY A 202 -1.74 8.74 10.39
C GLY A 202 -1.50 7.25 10.18
N GLU A 203 -2.54 6.49 9.87
CA GLU A 203 -2.42 5.06 9.59
C GLU A 203 -1.77 4.79 8.23
N LEU A 204 -2.08 5.60 7.22
CA LEU A 204 -1.45 5.52 5.91
C LEU A 204 0.05 5.83 5.98
N CYS A 205 0.44 6.88 6.71
CA CYS A 205 1.84 7.20 6.98
C CYS A 205 2.55 6.07 7.72
N ALA A 206 1.96 5.57 8.81
CA ALA A 206 2.52 4.46 9.57
C ALA A 206 2.66 3.19 8.71
N ALA A 207 1.62 2.85 7.93
CA ALA A 207 1.64 1.71 7.02
C ALA A 207 2.68 1.90 5.92
N ALA A 208 2.89 3.12 5.42
CA ALA A 208 3.92 3.45 4.46
C ALA A 208 5.34 3.48 5.06
N GLY A 209 5.49 3.50 6.39
CA GLY A 209 6.78 3.62 7.09
C GLY A 209 7.29 5.07 7.13
N LEU A 210 6.39 6.04 7.05
CA LEU A 210 6.69 7.46 7.08
C LEU A 210 6.59 7.98 8.51
N ALA A 211 7.60 8.74 8.93
CA ALA A 211 7.58 9.52 10.16
C ALA A 211 7.86 10.98 9.81
N THR A 212 6.82 11.80 9.79
CA THR A 212 6.89 13.22 9.42
C THR A 212 6.84 14.10 10.66
N PRO A 213 7.85 14.97 10.87
CA PRO A 213 7.74 16.02 11.88
C PRO A 213 6.81 17.12 11.37
N GLY A 214 5.94 17.63 12.24
CA GLY A 214 5.07 18.77 11.94
C GLY A 214 3.58 18.43 11.94
N PRO A 215 2.75 19.34 11.41
CA PRO A 215 1.29 19.22 11.45
C PRO A 215 0.77 18.22 10.40
N ILE A 216 -0.52 17.91 10.45
CA ILE A 216 -1.15 16.85 9.64
C ILE A 216 -1.01 17.07 8.12
N GLU A 217 -0.85 18.31 7.66
CA GLU A 217 -0.63 18.64 6.24
C GLU A 217 0.77 18.22 5.75
N ALA A 218 1.73 18.03 6.66
CA ALA A 218 3.01 17.42 6.32
C ALA A 218 2.84 15.91 6.10
N ASP A 219 2.11 15.24 6.99
CA ASP A 219 1.78 13.82 6.89
C ASP A 219 0.98 13.54 5.60
N GLU A 220 -0.01 14.37 5.28
CA GLU A 220 -0.81 14.25 4.05
C GLU A 220 0.07 14.29 2.80
N ARG A 221 0.95 15.29 2.69
CA ARG A 221 1.85 15.41 1.53
C ARG A 221 2.82 14.24 1.43
N ALA A 222 3.28 13.72 2.56
CA ALA A 222 4.16 12.55 2.57
C ALA A 222 3.40 11.28 2.14
N ALA A 223 2.17 11.11 2.62
CA ALA A 223 1.27 10.05 2.19
C ALA A 223 0.97 10.11 0.68
N GLU A 224 0.63 11.29 0.15
CA GLU A 224 0.42 11.52 -1.29
C GLU A 224 1.67 11.17 -2.12
N GLY A 225 2.85 11.59 -1.63
CA GLY A 225 4.13 11.25 -2.23
C GLY A 225 4.34 9.74 -2.29
N ALA A 226 4.17 9.03 -1.16
CA ALA A 226 4.33 7.59 -1.12
C ALA A 226 3.34 6.85 -2.02
N LEU A 227 2.08 7.27 -2.07
CA LEU A 227 1.06 6.69 -2.95
C LEU A 227 1.30 6.98 -4.43
N SER A 228 2.04 8.04 -4.76
CA SER A 228 2.40 8.37 -6.14
C SER A 228 3.66 7.66 -6.60
N GLU A 229 4.53 7.32 -5.65
CA GLU A 229 5.86 6.81 -5.91
C GLU A 229 5.98 5.28 -5.82
N ALA A 230 4.91 4.55 -5.56
CA ALA A 230 4.99 3.10 -5.43
C ALA A 230 3.79 2.41 -6.07
N ARG A 231 4.01 1.17 -6.52
CA ARG A 231 2.92 0.34 -7.04
C ARG A 231 2.13 -0.25 -5.87
N ILE A 232 1.18 0.52 -5.35
CA ILE A 232 0.43 0.19 -4.13
C ILE A 232 -0.99 -0.29 -4.44
N LEU A 233 -1.44 -1.33 -3.75
CA LEU A 233 -2.87 -1.62 -3.56
C LEU A 233 -3.31 -1.01 -2.23
N LEU A 234 -4.15 0.02 -2.29
CA LEU A 234 -4.81 0.60 -1.13
C LEU A 234 -6.20 -0.01 -0.99
N VAL A 235 -6.43 -0.75 0.09
CA VAL A 235 -7.72 -1.34 0.44
C VAL A 235 -8.32 -0.53 1.58
N CYS A 236 -9.48 0.08 1.33
CA CYS A 236 -10.25 0.85 2.31
C CYS A 236 -11.57 0.13 2.60
N GLU A 237 -11.57 -0.69 3.64
CA GLU A 237 -12.76 -1.40 4.08
C GLU A 237 -13.71 -0.45 4.82
N ASN A 238 -15.01 -0.71 4.76
CA ASN A 238 -16.05 0.09 5.38
C ASN A 238 -15.98 1.60 5.04
N PHE A 239 -15.66 1.92 3.80
CA PHE A 239 -15.46 3.29 3.35
C PHE A 239 -16.79 3.96 3.01
N SER A 240 -17.13 5.04 3.69
CA SER A 240 -18.23 5.92 3.29
C SER A 240 -17.78 6.89 2.20
N GLU A 241 -18.62 7.24 1.22
CA GLU A 241 -18.29 8.23 0.19
C GLU A 241 -17.95 9.62 0.75
N ALA A 242 -18.45 9.97 1.94
CA ALA A 242 -18.08 11.18 2.67
C ALA A 242 -16.69 11.09 3.35
N GLY A 243 -16.05 9.92 3.29
CA GLY A 243 -14.74 9.67 3.85
C GLY A 243 -13.63 10.36 3.05
N TRP A 244 -12.58 10.79 3.73
CA TRP A 244 -11.43 11.41 3.08
C TRP A 244 -10.43 10.34 2.59
N LEU A 245 -9.90 10.53 1.38
CA LEU A 245 -8.74 9.81 0.85
C LEU A 245 -7.82 10.79 0.13
N PRO A 246 -6.50 10.60 0.19
CA PRO A 246 -5.57 11.43 -0.56
C PRO A 246 -5.74 11.22 -2.07
N PRO A 247 -5.32 12.19 -2.90
CA PRO A 247 -5.05 11.96 -4.30
C PRO A 247 -4.17 10.72 -4.50
N LEU A 248 -4.65 9.81 -5.35
CA LEU A 248 -3.90 8.61 -5.71
C LEU A 248 -3.07 8.92 -6.94
N GLY A 249 -1.77 8.65 -6.89
CA GLY A 249 -0.93 8.78 -8.07
C GLY A 249 -1.16 7.65 -9.07
N ARG A 250 -0.53 7.78 -10.24
CA ARG A 250 -0.72 6.89 -11.41
C ARG A 250 -0.31 5.43 -11.22
N LEU A 251 0.21 5.04 -10.06
CA LEU A 251 0.67 3.69 -9.76
C LEU A 251 -0.19 3.01 -8.68
N CYS A 252 -1.04 3.77 -7.98
CA CYS A 252 -1.86 3.25 -6.90
C CYS A 252 -3.20 2.75 -7.41
N SER A 253 -3.66 1.61 -6.87
CA SER A 253 -4.99 1.08 -7.08
C SER A 253 -5.80 1.14 -5.79
N LEU A 254 -7.08 1.46 -5.92
CA LEU A 254 -7.99 1.59 -4.79
C LEU A 254 -9.07 0.52 -4.85
N LEU A 255 -9.19 -0.25 -3.78
CA LEU A 255 -10.30 -1.14 -3.53
C LEU A 255 -11.05 -0.64 -2.30
N THR A 256 -12.30 -0.25 -2.45
CA THR A 256 -13.14 0.15 -1.30
C THR A 256 -14.28 -0.83 -1.11
N THR A 257 -14.74 -0.99 0.13
CA THR A 257 -15.98 -1.72 0.42
C THR A 257 -17.00 -0.81 1.07
N GLU A 258 -18.29 -1.06 0.81
CA GLU A 258 -19.36 -0.40 1.55
C GLU A 258 -19.21 -0.61 3.07
N PRO A 259 -19.64 0.36 3.90
CA PRO A 259 -19.73 0.19 5.33
C PRO A 259 -20.65 -0.97 5.69
N VAL A 260 -20.09 -2.00 6.34
CA VAL A 260 -20.90 -2.95 7.07
C VAL A 260 -21.23 -2.29 8.41
N VAL A 261 -22.51 -2.19 8.76
CA VAL A 261 -22.92 -1.64 10.07
C VAL A 261 -22.20 -2.44 11.15
N ALA A 262 -21.23 -1.82 11.80
CA ALA A 262 -20.45 -2.46 12.83
C ALA A 262 -21.38 -2.82 13.99
N TRP A 263 -21.25 -4.06 14.47
CA TRP A 263 -21.87 -4.55 15.69
C TRP A 263 -21.58 -3.57 16.84
N GLU A 264 -22.63 -3.11 17.52
CA GLU A 264 -22.52 -2.24 18.69
C GLU A 264 -21.85 -3.02 19.84
N ALA A 265 -20.53 -2.94 19.93
CA ALA A 265 -19.81 -3.36 21.12
C ALA A 265 -20.31 -2.52 22.30
N ARG A 266 -20.63 -3.15 23.44
CA ARG A 266 -21.02 -2.39 24.63
C ARG A 266 -19.86 -1.48 25.06
N PRO A 267 -20.11 -0.20 25.39
CA PRO A 267 -19.06 0.75 25.80
C PRO A 267 -18.08 0.21 26.85
N GLY A 268 -18.59 -0.53 27.85
CA GLY A 268 -17.77 -1.15 28.89
C GLY A 268 -16.77 -2.20 28.37
N ASP A 269 -17.19 -3.04 27.41
CA ASP A 269 -16.34 -4.09 26.84
C ASP A 269 -15.17 -3.49 26.03
N VAL A 270 -15.44 -2.38 25.33
CA VAL A 270 -14.43 -1.62 24.59
C VAL A 270 -13.45 -0.98 25.57
N LEU A 271 -13.95 -0.33 26.61
CA LEU A 271 -13.12 0.35 27.60
C LEU A 271 -12.20 -0.63 28.35
N ASP A 272 -12.71 -1.81 28.74
CA ASP A 272 -11.91 -2.84 29.40
C ASP A 272 -10.87 -3.46 28.46
N ARG A 273 -11.12 -3.50 27.15
CA ARG A 273 -10.11 -3.88 26.16
C ARG A 273 -9.02 -2.81 26.05
N LEU A 274 -9.38 -1.53 26.02
CA LEU A 274 -8.42 -0.41 25.97
C LEU A 274 -7.56 -0.32 27.23
N ARG A 275 -8.15 -0.53 28.41
CA ARG A 275 -7.43 -0.57 29.69
C ARG A 275 -6.41 -1.71 29.74
N ARG A 276 -6.81 -2.92 29.31
CA ARG A 276 -5.91 -4.08 29.24
C ARG A 276 -4.74 -3.82 28.29
N TRP A 277 -4.99 -3.18 27.15
CA TRP A 277 -3.93 -2.75 26.24
C TRP A 277 -2.92 -1.85 26.93
N ASN A 278 -3.38 -0.80 27.63
CA ASN A 278 -2.48 0.14 28.31
C ASN A 278 -1.55 -0.55 29.33
N THR A 279 -1.98 -1.68 29.87
CA THR A 279 -1.21 -2.50 30.83
C THR A 279 -0.38 -3.64 30.20
N SER A 280 -0.48 -3.89 28.89
CA SER A 280 0.19 -5.03 28.23
C SER A 280 1.02 -4.59 27.01
N GLU A 281 2.22 -5.15 26.82
CA GLU A 281 3.11 -4.75 25.71
C GLU A 281 2.69 -5.28 24.31
N ARG A 282 1.62 -6.08 24.21
CA ARG A 282 1.22 -6.72 22.96
C ARG A 282 -0.24 -6.43 22.61
N GLY A 283 -0.45 -5.60 21.58
CA GLY A 283 -1.77 -5.43 20.96
C GLY A 283 -1.93 -4.20 20.06
N GLY A 284 -1.67 -4.36 18.76
CA GLY A 284 -2.31 -3.71 17.60
C GLY A 284 -2.67 -2.21 17.58
N LEU A 285 -2.15 -1.51 16.58
CA LEU A 285 -2.51 -0.16 16.09
C LEU A 285 -4.02 0.07 15.81
N ASN A 286 -4.86 -0.98 15.84
CA ASN A 286 -6.32 -0.93 15.60
C ASN A 286 -7.16 -0.52 16.82
N LEU A 287 -6.56 -0.03 17.90
CA LEU A 287 -7.28 0.36 19.13
C LEU A 287 -7.62 1.85 19.21
N ALA A 288 -6.87 2.73 18.54
CA ALA A 288 -7.20 4.16 18.50
C ALA A 288 -8.59 4.44 17.90
N PRO A 289 -9.01 3.81 16.78
CA PRO A 289 -10.36 3.98 16.23
C PRO A 289 -11.46 3.53 17.18
N ALA A 290 -11.26 2.42 17.89
CA ALA A 290 -12.20 1.93 18.89
C ALA A 290 -12.34 2.92 20.06
N ALA A 291 -11.23 3.53 20.49
CA ALA A 291 -11.23 4.58 21.50
C ALA A 291 -11.93 5.87 21.01
N HIS A 292 -11.75 6.26 19.75
CA HIS A 292 -12.45 7.40 19.14
C HIS A 292 -13.97 7.15 19.07
N GLY A 293 -14.38 5.97 18.58
CA GLY A 293 -15.79 5.61 18.52
C GLY A 293 -16.44 5.60 19.90
N LEU A 294 -15.74 5.06 20.91
CA LEU A 294 -16.19 5.10 22.29
C LEU A 294 -16.33 6.53 22.82
N PHE A 295 -15.31 7.37 22.61
CA PHE A 295 -15.36 8.79 22.98
C PHE A 295 -16.59 9.49 22.37
N GLU A 296 -16.81 9.36 21.07
CA GLU A 296 -17.95 10.00 20.39
C GLU A 296 -19.30 9.46 20.88
N SER A 297 -19.40 8.16 21.18
CA SER A 297 -20.63 7.55 21.70
C SER A 297 -20.97 7.99 23.13
N CYS A 298 -19.94 8.24 23.96
CA CYS A 298 -20.11 8.58 25.37
C CYS A 298 -20.13 10.08 25.63
N ARG A 299 -19.53 10.93 24.77
CA ARG A 299 -19.24 12.33 25.11
C ARG A 299 -20.46 13.18 25.47
N LEU A 300 -21.67 12.80 25.09
CA LEU A 300 -22.90 13.55 25.43
C LEU A 300 -23.61 13.03 26.69
N ASN A 301 -23.38 11.78 27.08
CA ASN A 301 -24.19 11.08 28.08
C ASN A 301 -23.36 10.49 29.24
N ASP A 302 -22.06 10.28 29.04
CA ASP A 302 -21.13 9.69 30.01
C ASP A 302 -19.72 10.30 29.82
N TRP A 303 -19.56 11.53 30.32
CA TRP A 303 -18.30 12.26 30.22
C TRP A 303 -17.11 11.51 30.85
N PRO A 304 -17.22 10.87 32.04
CA PRO A 304 -16.11 10.09 32.61
C PRO A 304 -15.61 8.98 31.68
N ALA A 305 -16.51 8.21 31.06
CA ALA A 305 -16.11 7.17 30.10
C ALA A 305 -15.50 7.79 28.83
N ALA A 306 -16.08 8.89 28.32
CA ALA A 306 -15.56 9.59 27.17
C ALA A 306 -14.14 10.12 27.42
N ARG A 307 -13.92 10.82 28.54
CA ARG A 307 -12.60 11.34 28.92
C ARG A 307 -11.55 10.24 28.98
N GLU A 308 -11.86 9.11 29.62
CA GLU A 308 -10.90 8.00 29.71
C GLU A 308 -10.63 7.38 28.33
N ALA A 309 -11.65 7.20 27.49
CA ALA A 309 -11.46 6.75 26.11
C ALA A 309 -10.57 7.71 25.32
N GLY A 310 -10.79 9.03 25.46
CA GLY A 310 -9.96 10.06 24.81
C GLY A 310 -8.52 10.08 25.30
N ARG A 311 -8.29 9.90 26.60
CA ARG A 311 -6.94 9.77 27.16
C ARG A 311 -6.23 8.52 26.64
N LEU A 312 -6.93 7.39 26.56
CA LEU A 312 -6.36 6.13 26.04
C LEU A 312 -6.05 6.23 24.54
N ALA A 313 -6.93 6.86 23.74
CA ALA A 313 -6.66 7.15 22.33
C ALA A 313 -5.36 7.96 22.17
N TYR A 314 -5.20 9.04 22.94
CA TYR A 314 -3.98 9.84 22.94
C TYR A 314 -2.74 8.98 23.25
N LEU A 315 -2.78 8.15 24.30
CA LEU A 315 -1.65 7.30 24.68
C LEU A 315 -1.29 6.28 23.59
N ILE A 316 -2.28 5.72 22.89
CA ILE A 316 -2.08 4.84 21.73
C ILE A 316 -1.34 5.58 20.62
N LEU A 317 -1.82 6.78 20.26
CA LEU A 317 -1.22 7.60 19.19
C LEU A 317 0.21 8.03 19.55
N LYS A 318 0.43 8.45 20.80
CA LYS A 318 1.75 8.80 21.35
C LYS A 318 2.73 7.63 21.25
N ARG A 319 2.31 6.43 21.66
CA ARG A 319 3.15 5.22 21.59
C ARG A 319 3.45 4.79 20.17
N ALA A 320 2.53 5.04 19.24
CA ALA A 320 2.70 4.81 17.81
C ALA A 320 3.47 5.94 17.10
N GLU A 321 3.93 6.97 17.83
CA GLU A 321 4.59 8.16 17.29
C GLU A 321 3.76 8.91 16.23
N ARG A 322 2.43 8.78 16.28
CA ARG A 322 1.47 9.48 15.40
C ARG A 322 1.17 10.88 15.93
N TRP A 323 2.20 11.72 15.99
CA TRP A 323 2.16 13.01 16.69
C TRP A 323 1.15 14.01 16.12
N ALA A 324 1.05 14.11 14.79
CA ALA A 324 0.15 15.07 14.14
C ALA A 324 -1.32 14.78 14.47
N GLU A 325 -1.69 13.50 14.40
CA GLU A 325 -3.00 13.02 14.80
C GLU A 325 -3.25 13.16 16.31
N ALA A 326 -2.24 12.86 17.14
CA ALA A 326 -2.33 13.06 18.58
C ALA A 326 -2.62 14.52 18.94
N ALA A 327 -2.01 15.49 18.26
CA ALA A 327 -2.26 16.92 18.50
C ALA A 327 -3.71 17.33 18.16
N LEU A 328 -4.25 16.84 17.02
CA LEU A 328 -5.63 17.12 16.63
C LEU A 328 -6.64 16.40 17.53
N TRP A 329 -6.30 15.20 18.00
CA TRP A 329 -7.09 14.50 19.00
C TRP A 329 -7.14 15.24 20.33
N LEU A 330 -6.01 15.77 20.80
CA LEU A 330 -5.93 16.58 22.02
C LEU A 330 -6.73 17.87 21.90
N GLU A 331 -6.73 18.54 20.74
CA GLU A 331 -7.61 19.71 20.50
C GLU A 331 -9.10 19.33 20.64
N ARG A 332 -9.49 18.17 20.11
CA ARG A 332 -10.87 17.68 20.21
C ARG A 332 -11.26 17.36 21.66
N LEU A 333 -10.36 16.70 22.39
CA LEU A 333 -10.56 16.38 23.81
C LEU A 333 -10.62 17.65 24.66
N GLU A 334 -9.74 18.63 24.39
CA GLU A 334 -9.73 19.94 25.04
C GLU A 334 -11.08 20.65 24.86
N ARG A 335 -11.58 20.73 23.62
CA ARG A 335 -12.88 21.36 23.32
C ARG A 335 -14.03 20.66 24.03
N ALA A 336 -14.08 19.32 23.97
CA ALA A 336 -15.12 18.56 24.65
C ALA A 336 -15.06 18.70 26.18
N ALA A 337 -13.86 18.79 26.76
CA ALA A 337 -13.67 19.03 28.18
C ALA A 337 -14.18 20.41 28.61
N LEU A 338 -13.92 21.45 27.80
CA LEU A 338 -14.46 22.79 28.03
C LEU A 338 -15.99 22.81 27.96
N ASP A 339 -16.59 22.12 27.00
CA ASP A 339 -18.06 22.01 26.86
C ASP A 339 -18.71 21.36 28.10
N HIS A 340 -17.98 20.49 28.81
CA HIS A 340 -18.43 19.83 30.05
C HIS A 340 -17.96 20.52 31.34
N GLY A 341 -17.20 21.62 31.24
CA GLY A 341 -16.62 22.30 32.40
C GLY A 341 -15.46 21.57 33.09
N ASP A 342 -14.90 20.52 32.48
CA ASP A 342 -13.74 19.79 32.99
C ASP A 342 -12.44 20.53 32.64
N ARG A 343 -12.12 21.54 33.46
CA ARG A 343 -10.94 22.40 33.25
C ARG A 343 -9.61 21.66 33.39
N ASP A 344 -9.57 20.65 34.24
CA ASP A 344 -8.35 19.86 34.45
C ASP A 344 -8.02 19.06 33.19
N ALA A 345 -9.01 18.36 32.62
CA ALA A 345 -8.82 17.64 31.36
C ALA A 345 -8.48 18.58 30.18
N ALA A 346 -9.07 19.77 30.13
CA ALA A 346 -8.75 20.77 29.12
C ALA A 346 -7.30 21.27 29.26
N PHE A 347 -6.86 21.58 30.49
CA PHE A 347 -5.48 22.02 30.75
C PHE A 347 -4.44 20.93 30.46
N GLU A 348 -4.71 19.69 30.88
CA GLU A 348 -3.87 18.52 30.55
C GLU A 348 -3.72 18.37 29.03
N SER A 349 -4.83 18.44 28.29
CA SER A 349 -4.84 18.28 26.84
C SER A 349 -4.07 19.40 26.13
N ALA A 350 -4.28 20.65 26.55
CA ALA A 350 -3.56 21.81 26.02
C ALA A 350 -2.04 21.73 26.31
N GLY A 351 -1.65 21.27 27.51
CA GLY A 351 -0.26 21.09 27.90
C GLY A 351 0.45 20.04 27.04
N GLU A 352 -0.18 18.88 26.82
CA GLU A 352 0.38 17.84 25.94
C GLU A 352 0.47 18.31 24.47
N ARG A 353 -0.51 19.10 23.99
CA ARG A 353 -0.47 19.68 22.64
C ARG A 353 0.67 20.68 22.48
N ALA A 354 0.92 21.52 23.49
CA ALA A 354 2.07 22.42 23.52
C ALA A 354 3.40 21.66 23.48
N TRP A 355 3.53 20.56 24.24
CA TRP A 355 4.71 19.69 24.21
C TRP A 355 4.95 19.07 22.82
N ILE A 356 3.90 18.63 22.13
CA ILE A 356 4.01 18.13 20.75
C ILE A 356 4.48 19.26 19.81
N ALA A 357 3.93 20.46 19.94
CA ALA A 357 4.32 21.60 19.11
C ALA A 357 5.79 22.01 19.34
N GLU A 358 6.27 21.99 20.58
CA GLU A 358 7.69 22.20 20.92
C GLU A 358 8.60 21.16 20.27
N ARG A 359 8.17 19.89 20.25
CA ARG A 359 8.89 18.81 19.56
C ARG A 359 9.02 19.07 18.06
N TRP A 360 8.09 19.80 17.46
CA TRP A 360 8.16 20.24 16.06
C TRP A 360 8.92 21.55 15.86
N GLY A 361 9.50 22.13 16.91
CA GLY A 361 10.25 23.38 16.86
C GLY A 361 9.40 24.65 16.94
N ALA A 362 8.12 24.54 17.29
CA ALA A 362 7.30 25.72 17.56
C ALA A 362 7.58 26.26 18.97
N VAL A 363 7.65 27.57 19.12
CA VAL A 363 7.73 28.21 20.44
C VAL A 363 6.33 28.18 21.06
N SER A 364 6.10 27.29 22.02
CA SER A 364 4.85 27.30 22.80
C SER A 364 5.09 27.89 24.19
N ALA A 365 4.11 28.65 24.67
CA ALA A 365 3.95 28.95 26.08
C ALA A 365 2.57 28.41 26.49
N PRO A 366 2.48 27.32 27.27
CA PRO A 366 1.21 26.90 27.85
C PRO A 366 0.88 27.84 29.02
N GLY A 367 0.06 28.86 28.76
CA GLY A 367 -0.58 29.64 29.82
C GLY A 367 -1.80 28.89 30.35
N ARG A 368 -1.88 28.65 31.66
CA ARG A 368 -3.11 28.16 32.32
C ARG A 368 -4.25 29.13 31.97
N PRO A 369 -5.44 28.66 31.54
CA PRO A 369 -6.58 29.55 31.35
C PRO A 369 -6.85 30.30 32.66
N PRO A 370 -7.07 31.63 32.63
CA PRO A 370 -7.28 32.39 33.84
C PRO A 370 -8.48 31.82 34.60
N ASP A 371 -8.34 31.70 35.93
CA ASP A 371 -9.48 31.39 36.77
C ASP A 371 -10.59 32.41 36.50
N PRO A 372 -11.88 31.99 36.44
CA PRO A 372 -12.97 32.93 36.37
C PRO A 372 -12.82 33.87 37.55
N GLU A 373 -12.97 35.17 37.31
CA GLU A 373 -13.03 36.12 38.42
C GLU A 373 -14.04 35.57 39.43
N PRO A 374 -13.65 35.42 40.71
CA PRO A 374 -14.62 35.04 41.72
C PRO A 374 -15.76 36.04 41.60
N GLU A 375 -16.99 35.56 41.41
CA GLU A 375 -18.18 36.41 41.48
C GLU A 375 -18.09 37.16 42.81
N GLN A 376 -17.63 38.41 42.75
CA GLN A 376 -17.75 39.31 43.88
C GLN A 376 -19.25 39.38 44.11
N LEU A 377 -19.68 38.79 45.23
CA LEU A 377 -20.99 39.02 45.81
C LEU A 377 -21.20 40.54 45.82
N ARG A 378 -21.96 41.04 44.84
CA ARG A 378 -22.46 42.41 44.83
C ARG A 378 -23.46 42.46 45.96
N LEU A 379 -22.97 42.72 47.16
CA LEU A 379 -23.80 43.15 48.28
C LEU A 379 -24.34 44.53 47.91
N SER A 380 -25.55 44.53 47.37
CA SER A 380 -26.38 45.73 47.24
C SER A 380 -26.69 46.20 48.66
N PHE A 381 -26.09 47.30 49.09
CA PHE A 381 -26.47 48.02 50.31
C PHE A 381 -27.64 48.96 50.05
#